data_AF-A0A5A7TZE3-F1
#
_entry.id   AF-A0A5A7TZE3-F1
#
_cell.length_a   1.000
_cell.length_b   1.000
_cell.length_c   1.000
_cell.angle_alpha   90.00
_cell.angle_beta   90.00
_cell.angle_gamma   90.00
#
_symmetry.space_group_name_H-M   'P 1'
#
loop_
_entity.id
_entity.type
_entity.pdbx_description
1 polymer ?
#
loop_
_entity_poly.entity_id
_entity_poly.type
_entity_poly.pdbx_seq_one_letter_code
_entity_poly.pdbx_strand_id
1 'polypeptide(L)'
;MCMSAILVSIEMGQFTHVTSYVSKAEQTPEALDAITSAKLRCAAGLAHLEAKKYKLAARKFLETGPELGSHYNEVIAPQDVATYGGLCALATFDRSELKSKVIDNVNFRNFLELVPVVRELINDFYSSHYASCLDYLGNLKPNLLLDIHLHDHVETLYDQIRHKALIQYTLPFVSVDLHMMANAFKTSVAGLEKELETLITNNQIQLEPPPQTMQLIID
;
A
#
# COMPACT_ATOMS: atom_id res chain seq x y z
N MET A 1 -11.60 29.14 2.67
CA MET A 1 -10.43 29.37 3.57
C MET A 1 -9.69 28.09 3.94
N CYS A 2 -10.36 26.96 4.19
CA CYS A 2 -9.67 25.73 4.61
C CYS A 2 -8.73 25.12 3.54
N MET A 3 -9.11 25.11 2.26
CA MET A 3 -8.27 24.50 1.20
C MET A 3 -6.91 25.17 1.02
N SER A 4 -6.84 26.50 1.06
CA SER A 4 -5.56 27.22 0.97
C SER A 4 -4.69 26.99 2.21
N ALA A 5 -5.29 26.88 3.40
CA ALA A 5 -4.57 26.55 4.63
C ALA A 5 -4.03 25.11 4.61
N ILE A 6 -4.80 24.17 4.05
CA ILE A 6 -4.36 22.79 3.81
C ILE A 6 -3.17 22.78 2.86
N LEU A 7 -3.24 23.47 1.72
CA LEU A 7 -2.15 23.57 0.76
C LEU A 7 -0.86 24.09 1.43
N VAL A 8 -0.93 25.24 2.11
CA VAL A 8 0.23 25.79 2.82
C VAL A 8 0.78 24.83 3.86
N SER A 9 -0.10 24.11 4.58
CA SER A 9 0.33 23.14 5.59
C SER A 9 1.05 21.93 4.97
N ILE A 10 0.62 21.48 3.77
CA ILE A 10 1.29 20.41 3.02
C ILE A 10 2.67 20.88 2.56
N GLU A 11 2.77 22.06 1.95
CA GLU A 11 4.05 22.64 1.50
C GLU A 11 5.04 22.87 2.65
N MET A 12 4.54 23.15 3.86
CA MET A 12 5.36 23.28 5.06
C MET A 12 5.69 21.95 5.76
N GLY A 13 5.18 20.81 5.26
CA GLY A 13 5.33 19.49 5.88
C GLY A 13 4.58 19.34 7.22
N GLN A 14 3.63 20.21 7.54
CA GLN A 14 2.89 20.23 8.80
C GLN A 14 1.60 19.41 8.73
N PHE A 15 1.71 18.09 8.56
CA PHE A 15 0.57 17.18 8.35
C PHE A 15 -0.39 17.05 9.55
N THR A 16 0.05 17.41 10.76
CA THR A 16 -0.83 17.52 11.94
C THR A 16 -1.89 18.62 11.75
N HIS A 17 -1.50 19.74 11.13
CA HIS A 17 -2.42 20.83 10.81
C HIS A 17 -3.36 20.44 9.66
N VAL A 18 -2.83 19.74 8.64
CA VAL A 18 -3.65 19.19 7.54
C VAL A 18 -4.79 18.36 8.08
N THR A 19 -4.50 17.39 8.97
CA THR A 19 -5.52 16.54 9.61
C THR A 19 -6.60 17.38 10.30
N SER A 20 -6.19 18.39 11.08
CA SER A 20 -7.10 19.25 11.82
C SER A 20 -8.00 20.10 10.90
N TYR A 21 -7.44 20.66 9.83
CA TYR A 21 -8.20 21.46 8.87
C TYR A 21 -9.13 20.61 8.00
N VAL A 22 -8.71 19.42 7.62
CA VAL A 22 -9.55 18.45 6.92
C VAL A 22 -10.75 18.06 7.79
N SER A 23 -10.53 17.67 9.05
CA SER A 23 -11.64 17.32 9.96
C SER A 23 -12.62 18.48 10.18
N LYS A 24 -12.12 19.72 10.29
CA LYS A 24 -12.98 20.91 10.37
C LYS A 24 -13.79 21.14 9.09
N ALA A 25 -13.19 20.91 7.92
CA ALA A 25 -13.87 21.05 6.64
C ALA A 25 -14.94 19.96 6.44
N GLU A 26 -14.67 18.71 6.82
CA GLU A 26 -15.63 17.60 6.74
C GLU A 26 -16.85 17.82 7.68
N GLN A 27 -16.67 18.51 8.81
CA GLN A 27 -17.76 18.84 9.76
C GLN A 27 -18.70 19.94 9.28
N THR A 28 -18.40 20.62 8.17
CA THR A 28 -19.27 21.66 7.57
C THR A 28 -19.78 21.20 6.19
N PRO A 29 -20.64 20.16 6.12
CA PRO A 29 -21.00 19.51 4.86
C PRO A 29 -21.95 20.30 3.95
N GLU A 30 -22.55 21.40 4.42
CA GLU A 30 -23.66 22.08 3.72
C GLU A 30 -23.32 22.76 2.37
N ALA A 31 -22.10 22.63 1.84
CA ALA A 31 -21.75 23.18 0.52
C ALA A 31 -20.50 22.55 -0.15
N LEU A 32 -20.10 21.32 0.20
CA LEU A 32 -18.91 20.72 -0.44
C LEU A 32 -19.25 20.14 -1.82
N ASP A 33 -18.73 20.76 -2.86
CA ASP A 33 -18.74 20.22 -4.22
C ASP A 33 -17.89 18.93 -4.30
N ALA A 34 -18.20 18.08 -5.29
CA ALA A 34 -17.55 16.78 -5.43
C ALA A 34 -16.01 16.90 -5.56
N ILE A 35 -15.52 17.95 -6.22
CA ILE A 35 -14.09 18.21 -6.41
C ILE A 35 -13.45 18.55 -5.06
N THR A 36 -14.01 19.48 -4.28
CA THR A 36 -13.46 19.80 -2.95
C THR A 36 -13.50 18.58 -2.03
N SER A 37 -14.55 17.76 -2.09
CA SER A 37 -14.60 16.50 -1.34
C SER A 37 -13.47 15.54 -1.72
N ALA A 38 -13.19 15.38 -3.03
CA ALA A 38 -12.07 14.57 -3.51
C ALA A 38 -10.72 15.13 -3.03
N LYS A 39 -10.50 16.45 -3.10
CA LYS A 39 -9.28 17.09 -2.61
C LYS A 39 -9.07 16.87 -1.10
N LEU A 40 -10.13 17.00 -0.30
CA LEU A 40 -10.08 16.75 1.14
C LEU A 40 -9.71 15.30 1.46
N ARG A 41 -10.26 14.33 0.71
CA ARG A 41 -9.91 12.91 0.86
C ARG A 41 -8.44 12.63 0.51
N CYS A 42 -7.93 13.22 -0.57
CA CYS A 42 -6.50 13.13 -0.91
C CYS A 42 -5.61 13.72 0.19
N ALA A 43 -5.94 14.92 0.68
CA ALA A 43 -5.19 15.57 1.76
C ALA A 43 -5.22 14.75 3.06
N ALA A 44 -6.37 14.12 3.38
CA ALA A 44 -6.48 13.18 4.50
C ALA A 44 -5.59 11.95 4.31
N GLY A 45 -5.57 11.39 3.09
CA GLY A 45 -4.73 10.27 2.70
C GLY A 45 -3.25 10.56 2.90
N LEU A 46 -2.79 11.71 2.41
CA LEU A 46 -1.40 12.18 2.59
C LEU A 46 -1.06 12.39 4.06
N ALA A 47 -1.93 13.03 4.84
CA ALA A 47 -1.68 13.23 6.27
C ALA A 47 -1.59 11.90 7.04
N HIS A 48 -2.35 10.88 6.64
CA HIS A 48 -2.25 9.54 7.21
C HIS A 48 -1.00 8.78 6.74
N LEU A 49 -0.57 8.98 5.49
CA LEU A 49 0.67 8.42 4.94
C LEU A 49 1.86 8.87 5.77
N GLU A 50 1.97 10.18 5.99
CA GLU A 50 3.02 10.84 6.79
C GLU A 50 3.00 10.40 8.26
N ALA A 51 1.80 10.19 8.81
CA ALA A 51 1.63 9.59 10.13
C ALA A 51 1.96 8.08 10.19
N LYS A 52 2.43 7.48 9.09
CA LYS A 52 2.69 6.03 8.90
C LYS A 52 1.46 5.14 9.18
N LYS A 53 0.26 5.71 9.07
CA LYS A 53 -1.02 5.01 9.24
C LYS A 53 -1.53 4.52 7.89
N TYR A 54 -0.77 3.62 7.26
CA TYR A 54 -1.00 3.18 5.88
C TYR A 54 -2.40 2.61 5.62
N LYS A 55 -2.99 1.89 6.59
CA LYS A 55 -4.35 1.34 6.45
C LYS A 55 -5.42 2.43 6.34
N LEU A 56 -5.26 3.53 7.06
CA LEU A 56 -6.17 4.68 6.99
C LEU A 56 -5.91 5.50 5.73
N ALA A 57 -4.64 5.68 5.37
CA ALA A 57 -4.24 6.35 4.13
C ALA A 57 -4.87 5.67 2.91
N ALA A 58 -4.74 4.34 2.81
CA ALA A 58 -5.35 3.54 1.76
C ALA A 58 -6.86 3.80 1.66
N ARG A 59 -7.59 3.72 2.76
CA ARG A 59 -9.05 3.96 2.76
C ARG A 59 -9.40 5.35 2.19
N LYS A 60 -8.70 6.39 2.62
CA LYS A 60 -8.95 7.76 2.13
C LYS A 60 -8.63 7.92 0.64
N PHE A 61 -7.53 7.33 0.16
CA PHE A 61 -7.23 7.32 -1.28
C PHE A 61 -8.26 6.54 -2.10
N LEU A 62 -8.72 5.39 -1.62
CA LEU A 62 -9.72 4.54 -2.30
C LEU A 62 -11.14 5.15 -2.31
N GLU A 63 -11.44 6.00 -1.34
CA GLU A 63 -12.68 6.79 -1.27
C GLU A 63 -12.64 8.06 -2.14
N THR A 64 -11.48 8.40 -2.70
CA THR A 64 -11.34 9.54 -3.59
C THR A 64 -12.09 9.26 -4.90
N GLY A 65 -12.94 10.20 -5.31
CA GLY A 65 -13.73 10.07 -6.52
C GLY A 65 -12.98 10.54 -7.77
N PRO A 66 -13.34 10.06 -8.97
CA PRO A 66 -12.68 10.40 -10.23
C PRO A 66 -12.79 11.90 -10.59
N GLU A 67 -13.68 12.64 -9.92
CA GLU A 67 -13.85 14.09 -10.08
C GLU A 67 -12.59 14.88 -9.71
N LEU A 68 -11.62 14.26 -9.02
CA LEU A 68 -10.32 14.87 -8.75
C LEU A 68 -9.65 15.37 -10.03
N GLY A 69 -9.65 14.55 -11.09
CA GLY A 69 -9.05 14.88 -12.39
C GLY A 69 -7.71 15.61 -12.25
N SER A 70 -7.53 16.70 -13.00
CA SER A 70 -6.36 17.58 -12.88
C SER A 70 -6.55 18.73 -11.89
N HIS A 71 -7.59 18.69 -11.04
CA HIS A 71 -7.96 19.83 -10.21
C HIS A 71 -7.06 20.01 -8.98
N TYR A 72 -6.16 19.05 -8.67
CA TYR A 72 -5.31 19.09 -7.48
C TYR A 72 -3.84 18.75 -7.75
N ASN A 73 -3.40 18.92 -9.00
CA ASN A 73 -2.04 18.60 -9.44
C ASN A 73 -0.96 19.40 -8.71
N GLU A 74 -1.32 20.52 -8.08
CA GLU A 74 -0.43 21.27 -7.19
C GLU A 74 -0.02 20.48 -5.93
N VAL A 75 -0.75 19.43 -5.56
CA VAL A 75 -0.45 18.58 -4.40
C VAL A 75 -0.21 17.13 -4.79
N ILE A 76 -1.10 16.55 -5.60
CA ILE A 76 -1.10 15.13 -5.95
C ILE A 76 -1.81 14.89 -7.29
N ALA A 77 -1.19 14.10 -8.16
CA ALA A 77 -1.80 13.70 -9.42
C ALA A 77 -2.71 12.47 -9.23
N PRO A 78 -3.69 12.24 -10.14
CA PRO A 78 -4.51 11.02 -10.13
C PRO A 78 -3.69 9.71 -10.15
N GLN A 79 -2.57 9.70 -10.86
CA GLN A 79 -1.65 8.56 -10.93
C GLN A 79 -1.02 8.25 -9.56
N ASP A 80 -0.73 9.29 -8.79
CA ASP A 80 -0.16 9.18 -7.45
C ASP A 80 -1.21 8.63 -6.47
N VAL A 81 -2.48 9.06 -6.59
CA VAL A 81 -3.60 8.47 -5.83
C VAL A 81 -3.72 6.97 -6.09
N ALA A 82 -3.60 6.54 -7.35
CA ALA A 82 -3.60 5.13 -7.71
C ALA A 82 -2.43 4.38 -7.05
N THR A 83 -1.23 4.95 -7.13
CA THR A 83 0.00 4.35 -6.63
C THR A 83 0.03 4.28 -5.10
N TYR A 84 -0.28 5.38 -4.41
CA TYR A 84 -0.26 5.46 -2.95
C TYR A 84 -1.39 4.62 -2.37
N GLY A 85 -2.61 4.73 -2.92
CA GLY A 85 -3.74 3.92 -2.52
C GLY A 85 -3.48 2.44 -2.74
N GLY A 86 -2.92 2.07 -3.89
CA GLY A 86 -2.60 0.69 -4.25
C GLY A 86 -1.56 0.06 -3.33
N LEU A 87 -0.41 0.73 -3.14
CA LEU A 87 0.68 0.22 -2.29
C LEU A 87 0.27 0.16 -0.82
N CYS A 88 -0.40 1.20 -0.30
CA CYS A 88 -0.88 1.20 1.08
C CYS A 88 -1.93 0.11 1.31
N ALA A 89 -2.85 -0.10 0.36
CA ALA A 89 -3.83 -1.17 0.44
C ALA A 89 -3.15 -2.53 0.40
N LEU A 90 -2.17 -2.73 -0.49
CA LEU A 90 -1.45 -3.99 -0.60
C LEU A 90 -0.72 -4.36 0.68
N ALA A 91 -0.05 -3.38 1.30
CA ALA A 91 0.68 -3.56 2.55
C ALA A 91 -0.25 -3.91 3.73
N THR A 92 -1.48 -3.38 3.78
CA THR A 92 -2.28 -3.38 5.02
C THR A 92 -3.64 -4.08 4.98
N PHE A 93 -4.22 -4.30 3.81
CA PHE A 93 -5.55 -4.92 3.69
C PHE A 93 -5.44 -6.44 3.65
N ASP A 94 -6.37 -7.13 4.30
CA ASP A 94 -6.51 -8.57 4.11
C ASP A 94 -7.06 -8.92 2.71
N ARG A 95 -7.13 -10.21 2.39
CA ARG A 95 -7.58 -10.67 1.07
C ARG A 95 -9.02 -10.26 0.76
N SER A 96 -9.90 -10.18 1.76
CA SER A 96 -11.30 -9.79 1.59
C SER A 96 -11.45 -8.28 1.37
N GLU A 97 -10.69 -7.47 2.13
CA GLU A 97 -10.63 -6.02 1.97
C GLU A 97 -10.02 -5.66 0.61
N LEU A 98 -8.97 -6.35 0.16
CA LEU A 98 -8.35 -6.09 -1.14
C LEU A 98 -9.33 -6.35 -2.29
N LYS A 99 -10.08 -7.46 -2.24
CA LYS A 99 -11.11 -7.76 -3.25
C LYS A 99 -12.19 -6.68 -3.27
N SER A 100 -12.84 -6.48 -2.13
CA SER A 100 -14.04 -5.62 -2.04
C SER A 100 -13.74 -4.13 -2.21
N LYS A 101 -12.60 -3.63 -1.70
CA LYS A 101 -12.30 -2.19 -1.67
C LYS A 101 -11.42 -1.72 -2.81
N VAL A 102 -10.62 -2.61 -3.42
CA VAL A 102 -9.68 -2.25 -4.49
C VAL A 102 -10.14 -2.83 -5.83
N ILE A 103 -10.27 -4.15 -5.92
CA ILE A 103 -10.52 -4.85 -7.20
C ILE A 103 -11.95 -4.59 -7.69
N ASP A 104 -12.93 -4.72 -6.80
CA ASP A 104 -14.36 -4.55 -7.12
C ASP A 104 -14.80 -3.06 -7.03
N ASN A 105 -13.92 -2.16 -6.61
CA ASN A 105 -14.23 -0.73 -6.47
C ASN A 105 -14.08 0.00 -7.82
N VAL A 106 -15.22 0.29 -8.43
CA VAL A 106 -15.31 0.97 -9.74
C VAL A 106 -14.64 2.34 -9.74
N ASN A 107 -14.75 3.10 -8.64
CA ASN A 107 -14.14 4.43 -8.57
C ASN A 107 -12.62 4.34 -8.58
N PHE A 108 -12.06 3.44 -7.77
CA PHE A 108 -10.62 3.26 -7.68
C PHE A 108 -10.04 2.61 -8.95
N ARG A 109 -10.82 1.76 -9.63
CA ARG A 109 -10.43 1.17 -10.91
C ARG A 109 -10.12 2.22 -11.98
N ASN A 110 -10.87 3.32 -12.02
CA ASN A 110 -10.60 4.42 -12.95
C ASN A 110 -9.20 5.03 -12.74
N PHE A 111 -8.73 5.12 -11.49
CA PHE A 111 -7.38 5.56 -11.17
C PHE A 111 -6.33 4.52 -11.57
N LEU A 112 -6.59 3.23 -11.30
CA LEU A 112 -5.70 2.13 -11.67
C LEU A 112 -5.51 1.98 -13.19
N GLU A 113 -6.49 2.40 -14.00
CA GLU A 113 -6.35 2.44 -15.46
C GLU A 113 -5.30 3.44 -15.93
N LEU A 114 -5.00 4.48 -15.14
CA LEU A 114 -3.92 5.43 -15.42
C LEU A 114 -2.54 4.84 -15.12
N VAL A 115 -2.46 3.82 -14.26
CA VAL A 115 -1.21 3.19 -13.81
C VAL A 115 -1.33 1.66 -13.90
N PRO A 116 -1.30 1.09 -15.12
CA PRO A 116 -1.56 -0.34 -15.33
C PRO A 116 -0.59 -1.24 -14.57
N VAL A 117 0.66 -0.81 -14.36
CA VAL A 117 1.66 -1.57 -13.59
C VAL A 117 1.19 -1.82 -12.15
N VAL A 118 0.59 -0.83 -11.49
CA VAL A 118 0.06 -0.99 -10.13
C VAL A 118 -1.16 -1.90 -10.12
N ARG A 119 -2.00 -1.84 -11.15
CA ARG A 119 -3.14 -2.75 -11.31
C ARG A 119 -2.70 -4.20 -11.43
N GLU A 120 -1.75 -4.50 -12.32
CA GLU A 120 -1.22 -5.85 -12.50
C GLU A 120 -0.55 -6.36 -11.22
N LEU A 121 0.23 -5.52 -10.55
CA LEU A 121 0.84 -5.81 -9.26
C LEU A 121 -0.19 -6.24 -8.20
N ILE A 122 -1.32 -5.54 -8.08
CA ILE A 122 -2.39 -5.89 -7.13
C ILE A 122 -3.08 -7.21 -7.51
N ASN A 123 -3.33 -7.43 -8.81
CA ASN A 123 -3.94 -8.66 -9.32
C ASN A 123 -3.04 -9.88 -9.11
N ASP A 124 -1.73 -9.74 -9.35
CA ASP A 124 -0.75 -10.80 -9.15
C ASP A 124 -0.63 -11.17 -7.68
N PHE A 125 -0.59 -10.17 -6.79
CA PHE A 125 -0.62 -10.42 -5.35
C PHE A 125 -1.90 -11.16 -4.95
N TYR A 126 -3.07 -10.73 -5.41
CA TYR A 126 -4.34 -11.37 -5.08
C TYR A 126 -4.45 -12.81 -5.61
N SER A 127 -3.81 -13.09 -6.74
CA SER A 127 -3.76 -14.41 -7.39
C SER A 127 -2.59 -15.28 -6.91
N SER A 128 -1.84 -14.83 -5.91
CA SER A 128 -0.66 -15.52 -5.36
C SER A 128 0.52 -15.68 -6.34
N HIS A 129 0.60 -14.89 -7.41
CA HIS A 129 1.73 -14.83 -8.33
C HIS A 129 2.83 -13.90 -7.79
N TYR A 130 3.42 -14.25 -6.64
CA TYR A 130 4.32 -13.34 -5.91
C TYR A 130 5.62 -13.00 -6.64
N ALA A 131 6.15 -13.90 -7.49
CA ALA A 131 7.37 -13.62 -8.25
C ALA A 131 7.18 -12.42 -9.20
N SER A 132 6.09 -12.40 -9.97
CA SER A 132 5.74 -11.29 -10.85
C SER A 132 5.39 -10.02 -10.06
N CYS A 133 4.66 -10.16 -8.95
CA CYS A 133 4.35 -9.03 -8.07
C CYS A 133 5.63 -8.35 -7.54
N LEU A 134 6.61 -9.12 -7.08
CA LEU A 134 7.88 -8.61 -6.57
C LEU A 134 8.74 -7.97 -7.68
N ASP A 135 8.63 -8.44 -8.92
CA ASP A 135 9.26 -7.79 -10.07
C ASP A 135 8.68 -6.41 -10.35
N TYR A 136 7.35 -6.30 -10.38
CA TYR A 136 6.70 -5.00 -10.56
C TYR A 136 7.10 -4.02 -9.45
N LEU A 137 7.13 -4.48 -8.19
CA LEU A 137 7.64 -3.67 -7.08
C LEU A 137 9.09 -3.24 -7.31
N GLY A 138 9.98 -4.18 -7.61
CA GLY A 138 11.40 -3.89 -7.84
C GLY A 138 11.61 -2.86 -8.96
N ASN A 139 10.83 -2.93 -10.04
CA ASN A 139 10.91 -2.00 -11.16
C ASN A 139 10.34 -0.60 -10.85
N LEU A 140 9.33 -0.51 -9.98
CA LEU A 140 8.76 0.77 -9.55
C LEU A 140 9.64 1.49 -8.53
N LYS A 141 10.37 0.73 -7.68
CA LYS A 141 11.15 1.26 -6.55
C LYS A 141 12.04 2.45 -6.87
N PRO A 142 12.86 2.46 -7.95
CA PRO A 142 13.77 3.58 -8.23
C PRO A 142 13.03 4.91 -8.45
N ASN A 143 11.85 4.87 -9.09
CA ASN A 143 11.06 6.07 -9.34
C ASN A 143 10.37 6.54 -8.06
N LEU A 144 9.85 5.61 -7.26
CA LEU A 144 9.14 5.94 -6.02
C LEU A 144 10.08 6.51 -4.94
N LEU A 145 11.37 6.18 -4.98
CA LEU A 145 12.38 6.77 -4.10
C LEU A 145 12.68 8.25 -4.43
N LEU A 146 12.24 8.73 -5.59
CA LEU A 146 12.34 10.13 -6.00
C LEU A 146 11.03 10.89 -5.78
N ASP A 147 10.00 10.22 -5.27
CA ASP A 147 8.67 10.79 -5.08
C ASP A 147 8.63 11.73 -3.87
N ILE A 148 7.97 12.88 -4.03
CA ILE A 148 7.93 13.92 -2.99
C ILE A 148 7.28 13.43 -1.69
N HIS A 149 6.19 12.65 -1.78
CA HIS A 149 5.41 12.22 -0.62
C HIS A 149 5.72 10.78 -0.20
N LEU A 150 6.08 9.92 -1.15
CA LEU A 150 6.20 8.48 -0.89
C LEU A 150 7.60 8.03 -0.50
N HIS A 151 8.67 8.77 -0.86
CA HIS A 151 10.06 8.30 -0.74
C HIS A 151 10.41 7.71 0.63
N ASP A 152 10.04 8.39 1.71
CA ASP A 152 10.31 7.98 3.10
C ASP A 152 9.52 6.74 3.55
N HIS A 153 8.50 6.35 2.79
CA HIS A 153 7.62 5.22 3.08
C HIS A 153 7.91 3.99 2.23
N VAL A 154 8.65 4.14 1.11
CA VAL A 154 8.87 3.07 0.12
C VAL A 154 9.42 1.81 0.77
N GLU A 155 10.52 1.91 1.52
CA GLU A 155 11.14 0.74 2.16
C GLU A 155 10.16 0.04 3.11
N THR A 156 9.47 0.82 3.96
CA THR A 156 8.53 0.26 4.94
C THR A 156 7.35 -0.44 4.27
N LEU A 157 6.79 0.15 3.20
CA LEU A 157 5.68 -0.45 2.45
C LEU A 157 6.12 -1.73 1.75
N TYR A 158 7.30 -1.73 1.14
CA TYR A 158 7.84 -2.89 0.42
C TYR A 158 8.12 -4.06 1.36
N ASP A 159 8.71 -3.80 2.52
CA ASP A 159 8.94 -4.80 3.55
C ASP A 159 7.60 -5.39 4.03
N GLN A 160 6.58 -4.55 4.30
CA GLN A 160 5.26 -5.02 4.71
C GLN A 160 4.59 -5.89 3.62
N ILE A 161 4.68 -5.49 2.35
CA ILE A 161 4.11 -6.27 1.24
C ILE A 161 4.83 -7.61 1.11
N ARG A 162 6.16 -7.61 1.19
CA ARG A 162 6.99 -8.83 1.10
C ARG A 162 6.70 -9.79 2.24
N HIS A 163 6.69 -9.29 3.48
CA HIS A 163 6.32 -10.07 4.67
C HIS A 163 4.93 -10.68 4.53
N LYS A 164 3.95 -9.89 4.09
CA LYS A 164 2.59 -10.38 3.90
C LYS A 164 2.49 -11.43 2.79
N ALA A 165 3.23 -11.28 1.70
CA ALA A 165 3.32 -12.29 0.66
C ALA A 165 3.93 -13.61 1.20
N LEU A 166 4.99 -13.53 2.01
CA LEU A 166 5.60 -14.71 2.66
C LEU A 166 4.57 -15.46 3.51
N ILE A 167 3.86 -14.74 4.38
CA ILE A 167 2.79 -15.31 5.23
C ILE A 167 1.71 -15.98 4.38
N GLN A 168 1.21 -15.30 3.35
CA GLN A 168 0.16 -15.86 2.50
C GLN A 168 0.62 -17.02 1.63
N TYR A 169 1.91 -17.09 1.31
CA TYR A 169 2.51 -18.20 0.58
C TYR A 169 2.63 -19.45 1.45
N THR A 170 2.95 -19.30 2.74
CA THR A 170 3.15 -20.43 3.67
C THR A 170 1.84 -20.99 4.20
N LEU A 171 0.85 -20.15 4.51
CA LEU A 171 -0.43 -20.56 5.13
C LEU A 171 -1.17 -21.78 4.52
N PRO A 172 -1.24 -21.98 3.19
CA PRO A 172 -1.99 -23.11 2.63
C PRO A 172 -1.23 -24.46 2.66
N PHE A 173 0.04 -24.49 3.03
CA PHE A 173 0.87 -25.69 2.98
C PHE A 173 1.21 -26.19 4.38
N VAL A 174 1.35 -27.51 4.53
CA VAL A 174 1.88 -28.14 5.75
C VAL A 174 3.41 -28.13 5.74
N SER A 175 4.00 -28.23 4.55
CA SER A 175 5.43 -28.04 4.36
C SER A 175 5.76 -27.36 3.03
N VAL A 176 6.84 -26.58 3.03
CA VAL A 176 7.28 -25.80 1.87
C VAL A 176 8.76 -26.09 1.57
N ASP A 177 9.06 -26.32 0.30
CA ASP A 177 10.43 -26.41 -0.21
C ASP A 177 11.06 -25.01 -0.25
N LEU A 178 12.12 -24.83 0.54
CA LEU A 178 12.83 -23.57 0.69
C LEU A 178 13.46 -23.08 -0.62
N HIS A 179 13.89 -23.95 -1.52
CA HIS A 179 14.46 -23.56 -2.81
C HIS A 179 13.38 -23.03 -3.75
N MET A 180 12.22 -23.68 -3.80
CA MET A 180 11.09 -23.19 -4.60
C MET A 180 10.61 -21.82 -4.09
N MET A 181 10.51 -21.67 -2.77
CA MET A 181 10.13 -20.41 -2.14
C MET A 181 11.18 -19.31 -2.38
N ALA A 182 12.47 -19.61 -2.21
CA ALA A 182 13.55 -18.65 -2.46
C ALA A 182 13.55 -18.17 -3.93
N ASN A 183 13.31 -19.08 -4.88
CA ASN A 183 13.17 -18.75 -6.29
C ASN A 183 11.96 -17.84 -6.55
N ALA A 184 10.81 -18.13 -5.93
CA ALA A 184 9.60 -17.32 -6.07
C ALA A 184 9.76 -15.91 -5.46
N PHE A 185 10.50 -15.80 -4.35
CA PHE A 185 10.75 -14.53 -3.66
C PHE A 185 12.04 -13.83 -4.11
N LYS A 186 12.70 -14.35 -5.14
CA LYS A 186 13.94 -13.82 -5.74
C LYS A 186 15.02 -13.53 -4.72
N THR A 187 15.20 -14.43 -3.77
CA THR A 187 16.20 -14.33 -2.70
C THR A 187 17.00 -15.63 -2.61
N SER A 188 18.07 -15.64 -1.83
CA SER A 188 18.77 -16.87 -1.48
C SER A 188 18.04 -17.60 -0.36
N VAL A 189 18.29 -18.91 -0.21
CA VAL A 189 17.72 -19.69 0.90
C VAL A 189 18.12 -19.10 2.25
N ALA A 190 19.40 -18.74 2.43
CA ALA A 190 19.87 -18.10 3.65
C ALA A 190 19.22 -16.72 3.91
N GLY A 191 18.92 -15.96 2.85
CA GLY A 191 18.18 -14.70 2.96
C GLY A 191 16.73 -14.94 3.39
N LEU A 192 16.08 -15.93 2.77
CA LEU A 192 14.72 -16.34 3.09
C LEU A 192 14.59 -16.82 4.54
N GLU A 193 15.51 -17.66 5.01
CA GLU A 193 15.54 -18.15 6.40
C GLU A 193 15.60 -17.00 7.38
N LYS A 194 16.48 -16.02 7.17
CA LYS A 194 16.60 -14.84 8.01
C LYS A 194 15.31 -13.99 8.01
N GLU A 195 14.69 -13.81 6.85
CA GLU A 195 13.39 -13.09 6.76
C GLU A 195 12.30 -13.84 7.53
N LEU A 196 12.21 -15.16 7.39
CA LEU A 196 11.24 -16.00 8.11
C LEU A 196 11.50 -16.00 9.62
N GLU A 197 12.75 -16.08 10.07
CA GLU A 197 13.13 -15.97 11.49
C GLU A 197 12.62 -14.66 12.11
N THR A 198 12.76 -13.53 11.40
CA THR A 198 12.23 -12.26 11.89
C THR A 198 10.70 -12.26 11.98
N LEU A 199 10.01 -12.93 11.06
CA LEU A 199 8.55 -13.06 11.07
C LEU A 199 8.04 -13.96 12.21
N ILE A 200 8.75 -15.04 12.49
CA ILE A 200 8.47 -15.94 13.62
C ILE A 200 8.70 -15.21 14.95
N THR A 201 9.83 -14.51 15.08
CA THR A 201 10.18 -13.75 16.28
C THR A 201 9.15 -12.65 16.59
N ASN A 202 8.54 -12.06 15.56
CA ASN A 202 7.49 -11.06 15.68
C ASN A 202 6.08 -11.65 15.89
N ASN A 203 5.95 -12.98 16.10
CA ASN A 203 4.68 -13.71 16.24
C ASN A 203 3.72 -13.52 15.05
N GLN A 204 4.23 -13.23 13.86
CA GLN A 204 3.40 -13.10 12.66
C GLN A 204 3.14 -14.44 11.97
N ILE A 205 3.94 -15.46 12.30
CA ILE A 205 3.78 -16.85 11.85
C ILE A 205 4.14 -17.80 12.99
N GLN A 206 3.37 -18.88 13.15
CA GLN A 206 3.74 -20.04 13.95
C GLN A 206 4.42 -21.04 13.00
N LEU A 207 5.75 -21.10 13.02
CA LEU A 207 6.54 -22.06 12.23
C LEU A 207 7.53 -22.73 13.16
N GLU A 208 7.63 -24.06 13.11
CA GLU A 208 8.74 -24.77 13.74
C GLU A 208 10.00 -24.64 12.87
N PRO A 209 11.20 -24.47 13.48
CA PRO A 209 12.44 -24.42 12.73
C PRO A 209 12.66 -25.75 11.98
N PRO A 210 13.22 -25.70 10.75
CA PRO A 210 13.34 -26.89 9.93
C PRO A 210 14.19 -27.95 10.66
N PRO A 211 13.76 -29.24 10.67
CA PRO A 211 14.67 -30.33 10.96
C PRO A 211 15.77 -30.36 9.88
N GLN A 212 16.76 -31.25 9.99
CA GLN A 212 17.84 -31.41 8.98
C GLN A 212 17.34 -31.72 7.53
N THR A 213 16.03 -31.85 7.34
CA THR A 213 15.30 -31.88 6.08
C THR A 213 14.97 -30.44 5.65
N MET A 214 15.32 -30.03 4.43
CA MET A 214 15.03 -28.70 3.82
C MET A 214 13.52 -28.43 3.62
N GLN A 215 12.71 -28.58 4.67
CA GLN A 215 11.27 -28.40 4.70
C GLN A 215 10.92 -27.61 5.96
N LEU A 216 10.23 -26.48 5.79
CA LEU A 216 9.56 -25.78 6.89
C LEU A 216 8.29 -26.54 7.24
N ILE A 217 8.06 -26.84 8.51
CA ILE A 217 6.81 -27.44 9.00
C ILE A 217 5.95 -26.31 9.60
N ILE A 218 4.70 -26.25 9.17
CA ILE A 218 3.72 -25.23 9.57
C ILE A 218 2.73 -25.90 10.53
N ASP A 219 2.63 -25.39 11.76
CA ASP A 219 1.72 -25.88 12.81
C ASP A 219 0.26 -25.42 12.61
#